data_AF-A0A3B8SST1-F1
#
_entry.id   AF-A0A3B8SST1-F1
#
_cell.length_a   1.000
_cell.length_b   1.000
_cell.length_c   1.000
_cell.angle_alpha   90.00
_cell.angle_beta   90.00
_cell.angle_gamma   90.00
#
_symmetry.space_group_name_H-M   'P 1'
#
loop_
_entity.id
_entity.type
_entity.pdbx_description
1 polymer ?
#
loop_
_entity_poly.entity_id
_entity_poly.type
_entity_poly.pdbx_seq_one_letter_code
_entity_poly.pdbx_strand_id
1 'polypeptide(L)' 'YPGNPNGSACGLAGLCSEDGRVTIMMPHPERVVLRSQLSFAPTGTSSVTPWMGLFDNAWRFVTGH' A
#
# COMPACT_ATOMS: atom_id res chain seq x y z
N TYR A 1 5.18 19.50 4.54
CA TYR A 1 4.53 19.73 3.23
C TYR A 1 5.60 20.16 2.20
N PRO A 2 5.54 19.72 0.92
CA PRO A 2 4.56 18.82 0.32
C PRO A 2 4.90 17.32 0.47
N GLY A 3 6.15 16.97 0.78
CA GLY A 3 6.58 15.56 0.91
C GLY A 3 5.89 14.76 2.02
N ASN A 4 5.27 15.45 2.97
CA ASN A 4 4.29 14.90 3.91
C ASN A 4 3.02 15.78 3.81
N PRO A 5 1.88 15.20 3.36
CA PRO A 5 0.66 15.96 3.08
C PRO A 5 -0.18 16.28 4.33
N ASN A 6 0.01 15.57 5.45
CA ASN A 6 -0.85 15.71 6.64
C ASN A 6 -0.10 16.17 7.90
N GLY A 7 1.24 16.25 7.85
CA GLY A 7 2.05 16.74 8.96
C GLY A 7 2.30 15.71 10.07
N SER A 8 1.96 14.44 9.87
CA SER A 8 2.26 13.37 10.82
C SER A 8 3.74 13.37 11.22
N ALA A 9 4.01 13.26 12.52
CA ALA A 9 5.37 13.19 13.05
C ALA A 9 6.15 12.06 12.36
N CYS A 10 7.42 12.33 12.02
CA CYS A 10 8.30 11.40 11.32
C CYS A 10 7.75 10.87 9.97
N GLY A 11 6.71 11.48 9.40
CA GLY A 11 6.09 11.01 8.16
C GLY A 11 5.29 9.71 8.31
N LEU A 12 4.88 9.34 9.53
CA LEU A 12 4.09 8.13 9.77
C LEU A 12 2.76 8.16 8.98
N ALA A 13 2.54 7.10 8.20
CA ALA A 13 1.36 6.95 7.33
C ALA A 13 0.65 5.60 7.49
N GLY A 14 1.18 4.69 8.31
CA GLY A 14 0.56 3.42 8.67
C GLY A 14 1.21 2.80 9.91
N LEU A 15 0.46 1.93 10.59
CA LEU A 15 0.85 1.23 11.82
C LEU A 15 0.34 -0.20 11.76
N CYS A 16 0.97 -1.09 12.51
CA CYS A 16 0.57 -2.49 12.64
C CYS A 16 0.54 -2.92 14.11
N SER A 17 -0.33 -3.89 14.45
CA SER A 17 -0.32 -4.54 15.76
C SER A 17 1.01 -5.26 16.01
N GLU A 18 1.34 -5.50 17.28
CA GLU A 18 2.59 -6.18 17.65
C GLU A 18 2.74 -7.57 17.03
N ASP A 19 1.62 -8.28 16.84
CA ASP A 19 1.58 -9.61 16.22
C ASP A 19 1.45 -9.59 14.69
N GLY A 20 1.41 -8.40 14.09
CA GLY A 20 1.38 -8.21 12.64
C GLY A 20 0.02 -8.42 11.96
N ARG A 21 -1.03 -8.82 12.70
CA ARG A 21 -2.30 -9.27 12.10
C ARG A 21 -3.22 -8.14 11.67
N VAL A 22 -3.04 -6.94 12.23
CA VAL A 22 -3.86 -5.77 11.92
C VAL A 22 -2.96 -4.63 11.48
N THR A 23 -3.07 -4.20 10.23
CA THR A 23 -2.39 -3.01 9.69
C THR A 23 -3.41 -1.94 9.33
N ILE A 24 -3.18 -0.70 9.75
CA ILE A 24 -3.96 0.47 9.34
C ILE A 24 -3.06 1.47 8.62
N MET A 25 -3.58 2.15 7.61
CA MET A 25 -2.83 3.18 6.89
C MET A 25 -3.75 4.23 6.27
N MET A 26 -3.23 5.44 6.12
CA MET A 26 -3.93 6.56 5.49
C MET A 26 -3.86 6.58 3.95
N PRO A 27 -2.76 6.15 3.29
CA PRO A 27 -2.77 5.96 1.84
C PRO A 27 -3.80 4.90 1.43
N HIS A 28 -4.29 4.97 0.19
CA HIS A 28 -5.35 4.12 -0.34
C HIS A 28 -4.76 3.11 -1.35
N PRO A 29 -4.08 2.03 -0.91
CA PRO A 29 -3.47 1.05 -1.81
C PRO A 29 -4.48 0.36 -2.74
N GLU A 30 -5.74 0.21 -2.29
CA GLU A 30 -6.83 -0.36 -3.07
C GLU A 30 -7.19 0.46 -4.30
N ARG A 31 -6.89 1.77 -4.30
CA ARG A 31 -7.15 2.66 -5.43
C ARG A 31 -6.08 2.61 -6.50
N VAL A 32 -4.99 1.87 -6.29
CA VAL A 32 -3.80 1.90 -7.15
C VAL A 32 -3.24 0.50 -7.43
N VAL A 33 -4.06 -0.55 -7.35
CA VAL A 33 -3.63 -1.94 -7.64
C VAL A 33 -3.34 -2.18 -9.12
N LEU A 34 -3.96 -1.41 -10.01
CA LEU A 34 -3.71 -1.44 -11.46
C LEU A 34 -2.96 -0.21 -11.93
N ARG A 35 -2.10 -0.39 -12.94
CA ARG A 35 -1.34 0.70 -13.57
C ARG A 35 -2.22 1.82 -14.08
N SER A 36 -3.38 1.49 -14.65
CA SER A 36 -4.34 2.46 -15.19
C SER A 36 -4.92 3.40 -14.13
N GLN A 37 -4.78 3.05 -12.84
CA GLN A 37 -5.26 3.87 -11.73
C GLN A 37 -4.19 4.84 -11.19
N LEU A 38 -2.94 4.72 -11.64
CA LEU A 38 -1.87 5.62 -11.22
C LEU A 38 -1.96 6.96 -11.95
N SER A 39 -1.86 8.08 -11.21
CA SER A 39 -1.75 9.42 -11.80
C SER A 39 -0.44 9.63 -12.57
N PHE A 40 0.60 8.88 -12.20
CA PHE A 40 1.88 8.83 -12.89
C PHE A 40 2.42 7.40 -12.85
N ALA A 41 2.77 6.85 -14.01
CA ALA A 41 3.35 5.52 -14.15
C ALA A 41 4.60 5.60 -15.04
N PRO A 42 5.82 5.47 -14.50
CA PRO A 42 7.04 5.51 -15.31
C PRO A 42 7.09 4.36 -16.32
N THR A 43 7.90 4.53 -17.37
CA THR A 43 8.15 3.48 -18.36
C THR A 43 8.63 2.20 -17.68
N GLY A 44 8.05 1.06 -18.07
CA GLY A 44 8.33 -0.24 -17.44
C GLY A 44 7.44 -0.60 -16.25
N THR A 45 6.53 0.27 -15.82
CA THR A 45 5.52 -0.10 -14.80
C THR A 45 4.66 -1.26 -15.31
N SER A 46 4.59 -2.35 -14.54
CA SER A 46 3.75 -3.52 -14.82
C SER A 46 2.25 -3.15 -14.81
N SER A 47 1.39 -3.98 -15.41
CA SER A 47 -0.07 -3.78 -15.40
C SER A 47 -0.68 -3.86 -14.00
N VAL A 48 -0.13 -4.74 -13.16
CA VAL A 48 -0.42 -4.85 -11.72
C VAL A 48 0.70 -4.15 -10.97
N THR A 49 0.35 -3.23 -10.07
CA THR A 49 1.32 -2.45 -9.31
C THR A 49 1.79 -3.21 -8.07
N PRO A 50 2.89 -2.79 -7.42
CA PRO A 50 3.33 -3.37 -6.17
C PRO A 50 2.30 -3.30 -5.03
N TRP A 51 1.32 -2.38 -5.11
CA TRP A 51 0.28 -2.24 -4.09
C TRP A 51 -0.65 -3.45 -4.01
N MET A 52 -0.78 -4.24 -5.09
CA MET A 52 -1.49 -5.53 -5.06
C MET A 52 -0.88 -6.50 -4.04
N GLY A 53 0.42 -6.39 -3.78
CA GLY A 53 1.13 -7.24 -2.83
C GLY A 53 0.56 -7.22 -1.42
N LEU A 54 -0.09 -6.12 -0.98
CA LEU A 54 -0.78 -6.07 0.31
C LEU A 54 -1.92 -7.10 0.37
N PHE A 55 -2.71 -7.21 -0.70
CA PHE A 55 -3.86 -8.10 -0.79
C PHE A 55 -3.40 -9.55 -1.04
N ASP A 56 -2.38 -9.75 -1.87
CA ASP A 56 -1.78 -11.07 -2.09
C ASP A 56 -1.19 -11.65 -0.79
N ASN A 57 -0.51 -10.82 0.02
CA ASN A 57 0.02 -11.26 1.31
C ASN A 57 -1.09 -11.61 2.30
N ALA A 58 -2.17 -10.84 2.34
CA ALA A 58 -3.33 -11.17 3.17
C ALA A 58 -3.98 -12.50 2.74
N TRP A 59 -4.12 -12.73 1.43
CA TRP A 59 -4.63 -13.99 0.89
C TRP A 59 -3.73 -15.18 1.25
N ARG A 60 -2.41 -15.03 1.08
CA ARG A 60 -1.42 -16.04 1.48
C ARG A 60 -1.48 -16.37 2.97
N PHE A 61 -1.60 -15.35 3.82
CA PHE A 61 -1.70 -15.53 5.27
C PHE A 61 -2.89 -16.38 5.67
N VAL A 62 -4.07 -16.18 5.07
CA VAL A 62 -5.28 -16.94 5.42
C VAL A 62 -5.35 -18.31 4.76
N THR A 63 -4.62 -18.53 3.66
CA THR A 63 -4.64 -19.80 2.90
C THR A 63 -3.43 -20.71 3.17
N GLY A 64 -2.36 -20.19 3.78
CA GLY A 64 -1.15 -20.96 4.07
C GLY A 64 -0.25 -21.19 2.85
N HIS A 65 -0.35 -20.33 1.83
CA HIS A 65 0.50 -20.34 0.63
C HIS A 65 1.77 -19.49 0.77
#